data_AF-A0A3D2F6Q0-F1
#
_entry.id   AF-A0A3D2F6Q0-F1
#
_cell.length_a   1.000
_cell.length_b   1.000
_cell.length_c   1.000
_cell.angle_alpha   90.00
_cell.angle_beta   90.00
_cell.angle_gamma   90.00
#
_symmetry.space_group_name_H-M   'P 1'
#
loop_
_entity.id
_entity.type
_entity.pdbx_description
1 polymer ?
#
loop_
_entity_poly.entity_id
_entity_poly.type
_entity_poly.pdbx_seq_one_letter_code
_entity_poly.pdbx_strand_id
1 'polypeptide(L)'
;MARRNKIYEGKAKILYEGPEPGTIVQYFKDDATAFNAEKKDVIDGKGVLNNMLSEYFMKGLTQIGVPNHFIKRLNMREQLCKSCEIVPLEIIVRNYAAGTMSKRLGIDEGTQLPRPIVEYCYKDDSLGDPLVSEEHIAAFGWASQQDMEDILSLALRVNDFMSGVMFAVGIKLVDFKIEVGRVYDGDFQRLIVADEISPDS
;
A
#
# COMPACT_ATOMS: atom_id res chain seq x y z
N MET A 1 13.43 -26.41 6.44
CA MET A 1 13.53 -24.93 6.53
C MET A 1 13.11 -24.54 7.94
N ALA A 2 13.92 -23.76 8.65
CA ALA A 2 13.59 -23.37 10.02
C ALA A 2 12.21 -22.69 10.06
N ARG A 3 11.32 -23.12 10.96
CA ARG A 3 10.02 -22.48 11.17
C ARG A 3 10.26 -21.03 11.60
N ARG A 4 10.09 -20.07 10.67
CA ARG A 4 10.05 -18.65 11.01
C ARG A 4 8.75 -18.37 11.76
N ASN A 5 8.81 -17.56 12.81
CA ASN A 5 7.63 -17.19 13.58
C ASN A 5 6.71 -16.31 12.72
N LYS A 6 5.45 -16.71 12.59
CA LYS A 6 4.42 -15.94 11.86
C LYS A 6 3.90 -14.83 12.77
N ILE A 7 4.02 -13.58 12.32
CA ILE A 7 3.55 -12.39 13.03
C ILE A 7 2.06 -12.17 12.71
N TYR A 8 1.72 -12.22 11.43
CA TYR A 8 0.39 -11.88 10.92
C TYR A 8 0.12 -12.61 9.61
N GLU A 9 -1.14 -12.90 9.33
CA GLU A 9 -1.59 -13.45 8.05
C GLU A 9 -2.82 -12.68 7.60
N GLY A 10 -2.67 -11.96 6.49
CA GLY A 10 -3.74 -11.21 5.83
C GLY A 10 -4.30 -11.95 4.63
N LYS A 11 -5.12 -11.24 3.84
CA LYS A 11 -5.77 -11.79 2.64
C LYS A 11 -4.77 -12.24 1.58
N ALA A 12 -3.81 -11.39 1.21
CA ALA A 12 -2.84 -11.66 0.14
C ALA A 12 -1.43 -12.05 0.64
N LYS A 13 -1.14 -11.87 1.94
CA LYS A 13 0.23 -11.94 2.46
C LYS A 13 0.33 -12.61 3.83
N ILE A 14 1.51 -13.16 4.11
CA ILE A 14 1.91 -13.62 5.44
C ILE A 14 3.16 -12.84 5.85
N LEU A 15 3.17 -12.31 7.08
CA LEU A 15 4.33 -11.65 7.66
C LEU A 15 5.00 -12.59 8.66
N TYR A 16 6.30 -12.76 8.52
CA TYR A 16 7.16 -13.50 9.42
C TYR A 16 8.18 -12.58 10.08
N GLU A 17 8.68 -12.98 11.24
CA GLU A 17 9.83 -12.33 11.87
C GLU A 17 11.04 -12.35 10.92
N GLY A 18 11.68 -11.19 10.82
CA GLY A 18 12.92 -11.03 10.07
C GLY A 18 14.12 -11.63 10.81
N PRO A 19 15.26 -11.78 10.12
CA PRO A 19 16.49 -12.30 10.71
C PRO A 19 17.14 -11.33 11.71
N GLU A 20 16.79 -10.04 11.65
CA GLU A 20 17.36 -8.97 12.47
C GLU A 20 16.25 -8.15 13.14
N PRO A 21 16.47 -7.62 14.36
CA PRO A 21 15.52 -6.70 14.99
C PRO A 21 15.12 -5.54 14.08
N GLY A 22 13.83 -5.21 14.06
CA GLY A 22 13.31 -4.14 13.19
C GLY A 22 13.13 -4.56 11.73
N THR A 23 13.21 -5.86 11.40
CA THR A 23 12.92 -6.38 10.06
C THR A 23 11.81 -7.44 10.07
N ILE A 24 11.09 -7.56 8.96
CA ILE A 24 10.06 -8.56 8.71
C ILE A 24 10.28 -9.21 7.35
N VAL A 25 9.85 -10.47 7.21
CA VAL A 25 9.77 -11.14 5.90
C VAL A 25 8.31 -11.16 5.46
N GLN A 26 8.05 -10.58 4.30
CA GLN A 26 6.75 -10.57 3.66
C GLN A 26 6.69 -11.66 2.60
N TYR A 27 5.77 -12.60 2.78
CA TYR A 27 5.48 -13.68 1.83
C TYR A 27 4.18 -13.39 1.07
N PHE A 28 4.24 -13.45 -0.25
CA PHE A 28 3.10 -13.21 -1.14
C PHE A 28 2.39 -14.52 -1.50
N LYS A 29 1.10 -14.58 -1.17
CA LYS A 29 0.22 -15.72 -1.45
C LYS A 29 -0.36 -15.64 -2.87
N ASP A 30 -0.77 -16.80 -3.39
CA ASP A 30 -1.52 -16.90 -4.65
C ASP A 30 -3.03 -16.68 -4.45
N ASP A 31 -3.44 -16.46 -3.19
CA ASP A 31 -4.81 -16.12 -2.83
C ASP A 31 -5.22 -14.80 -3.50
N ALA A 32 -6.34 -14.84 -4.21
CA ALA A 32 -7.05 -13.67 -4.72
C ALA A 32 -8.38 -13.54 -3.99
N THR A 33 -8.67 -12.35 -3.47
CA THR A 33 -9.93 -12.06 -2.78
C THR A 33 -10.61 -10.85 -3.39
N ALA A 34 -11.92 -10.92 -3.62
CA ALA A 34 -12.74 -9.79 -4.05
C ALA A 34 -13.96 -9.63 -3.13
N PHE A 35 -14.53 -8.41 -3.10
CA PHE A 35 -15.72 -8.06 -2.31
C PHE A 35 -15.59 -8.44 -0.82
N ASN A 36 -14.63 -7.85 -0.09
CA ASN A 36 -14.37 -8.17 1.32
C ASN A 36 -14.23 -9.68 1.62
N ALA A 37 -13.56 -10.40 0.72
CA ALA A 37 -13.31 -11.84 0.81
C ALA A 37 -14.56 -12.74 0.67
N GLU A 38 -15.68 -12.21 0.15
CA GLU A 38 -16.82 -13.02 -0.28
C GLU A 38 -16.47 -13.93 -1.46
N LYS A 39 -15.57 -13.48 -2.35
CA LYS A 39 -15.01 -14.31 -3.41
C LYS A 39 -13.54 -14.60 -3.10
N LYS A 40 -13.19 -15.88 -3.01
CA LYS A 40 -11.82 -16.37 -2.81
C LYS A 40 -11.46 -17.33 -3.93
N ASP A 41 -10.31 -17.14 -4.53
CA ASP A 41 -9.75 -18.04 -5.54
C ASP A 41 -8.23 -18.15 -5.37
N VAL A 42 -7.62 -19.17 -5.96
CA VAL A 42 -6.16 -19.34 -5.98
C VAL A 42 -5.69 -19.20 -7.42
N ILE A 43 -4.87 -18.18 -7.68
CA ILE A 43 -4.32 -17.91 -9.00
C ILE A 43 -2.83 -18.25 -8.98
N ASP A 44 -2.48 -19.39 -9.57
CA ASP A 44 -1.11 -19.88 -9.60
C ASP A 44 -0.13 -18.82 -10.12
N GLY A 45 0.89 -18.53 -9.32
CA GLY A 45 1.94 -17.57 -9.67
C GLY A 45 1.60 -16.10 -9.41
N LYS A 46 0.39 -15.77 -8.96
CA LYS A 46 0.00 -14.40 -8.57
C LYS A 46 0.97 -13.80 -7.54
N GLY A 47 1.25 -14.51 -6.46
CA GLY A 47 2.13 -14.02 -5.39
C GLY A 47 3.56 -13.79 -5.87
N VAL A 48 4.03 -14.59 -6.83
CA VAL A 48 5.34 -14.38 -7.47
C VAL A 48 5.36 -13.07 -8.25
N LEU A 49 4.34 -12.83 -9.07
CA LEU A 49 4.22 -11.60 -9.87
C LEU A 49 4.11 -10.37 -8.97
N ASN A 50 3.26 -10.41 -7.93
CA ASN A 50 3.09 -9.29 -7.00
C ASN A 50 4.38 -8.99 -6.25
N ASN A 51 5.13 -10.00 -5.81
CA ASN A 51 6.44 -9.79 -5.17
C ASN A 51 7.46 -9.13 -6.12
N MET A 52 7.51 -9.56 -7.39
CA MET A 52 8.42 -8.97 -8.38
C MET A 52 8.07 -7.53 -8.74
N LEU A 53 6.77 -7.24 -8.90
CA LEU A 53 6.29 -5.90 -9.21
C LEU A 53 6.45 -4.96 -8.00
N SER A 54 6.11 -5.42 -6.79
CA SER A 54 6.33 -4.66 -5.57
C SER A 54 7.80 -4.32 -5.37
N GLU A 55 8.73 -5.25 -5.60
CA GLU A 55 10.16 -4.93 -5.59
C GLU A 55 10.51 -3.84 -6.60
N TYR A 56 10.01 -3.95 -7.84
CA TYR A 56 10.32 -3.01 -8.91
C TYR A 56 9.89 -1.58 -8.55
N PHE A 57 8.63 -1.40 -8.11
CA PHE A 57 8.11 -0.09 -7.74
C PHE A 57 8.81 0.47 -6.50
N MET A 58 8.98 -0.34 -5.45
CA MET A 58 9.63 0.12 -4.21
C MET A 58 11.09 0.53 -4.45
N LYS A 59 11.84 -0.18 -5.29
CA LYS A 59 13.20 0.22 -5.71
C LYS A 59 13.20 1.53 -6.47
N GLY A 60 12.26 1.72 -7.41
CA GLY A 60 12.13 2.97 -8.16
C GLY A 60 11.79 4.16 -7.25
N LEU A 61 10.89 3.97 -6.28
CA LEU A 61 10.60 4.96 -5.25
C LEU A 61 11.85 5.33 -4.45
N THR A 62 12.66 4.35 -4.05
CA THR A 62 13.93 4.63 -3.36
C THR A 62 14.89 5.47 -4.22
N GLN A 63 14.97 5.20 -5.53
CA GLN A 63 15.86 5.93 -6.44
C GLN A 63 15.51 7.42 -6.56
N ILE A 64 14.24 7.78 -6.42
CA ILE A 64 13.78 9.18 -6.41
C ILE A 64 13.66 9.77 -5.00
N GLY A 65 14.19 9.09 -3.99
CA GLY A 65 14.20 9.55 -2.60
C GLY A 65 12.83 9.52 -1.92
N VAL A 66 11.92 8.64 -2.35
CA VAL A 66 10.68 8.34 -1.60
C VAL A 66 10.98 7.19 -0.63
N PRO A 67 10.91 7.42 0.69
CA PRO A 67 11.25 6.41 1.67
C PRO A 67 10.19 5.31 1.72
N ASN A 68 10.63 4.06 1.76
CA ASN A 68 9.76 2.90 1.86
C ASN A 68 10.40 1.79 2.71
N HIS A 69 9.62 0.77 3.03
CA HIS A 69 10.03 -0.31 3.93
C HIS A 69 10.88 -1.39 3.24
N PHE A 70 10.97 -1.42 1.90
CA PHE A 70 11.61 -2.52 1.18
C PHE A 70 13.12 -2.49 1.41
N ILE A 71 13.71 -3.65 1.70
CA ILE A 71 15.17 -3.79 1.85
C ILE A 71 15.72 -4.57 0.65
N LYS A 72 15.25 -5.81 0.45
CA LYS A 72 15.66 -6.67 -0.66
C LYS A 72 14.70 -7.84 -0.87
N ARG A 73 14.61 -8.33 -2.09
CA ARG A 73 13.96 -9.62 -2.38
C ARG A 73 14.80 -10.79 -1.87
N LEU A 74 14.19 -11.77 -1.23
CA LEU A 74 14.85 -12.98 -0.72
C LEU A 74 14.74 -14.14 -1.71
N ASN A 75 13.57 -14.29 -2.34
CA ASN A 75 13.30 -15.28 -3.39
C ASN A 75 12.08 -14.85 -4.20
N MET A 76 11.53 -15.74 -5.03
CA MET A 76 10.38 -15.44 -5.88
C MET A 76 9.11 -15.02 -5.13
N ARG A 77 8.93 -15.38 -3.86
CA ARG A 77 7.72 -15.10 -3.07
C ARG A 77 7.96 -14.26 -1.82
N GLU A 78 9.21 -14.08 -1.43
CA GLU A 78 9.56 -13.40 -0.19
C GLU A 78 10.42 -12.16 -0.45
N GLN A 79 10.10 -11.10 0.27
CA GLN A 79 10.95 -9.92 0.41
C GLN A 79 11.21 -9.61 1.90
N LEU A 80 12.38 -9.05 2.16
CA LEU A 80 12.77 -8.52 3.44
C LEU A 80 12.42 -7.03 3.48
N CYS A 81 11.68 -6.63 4.50
CA CYS A 81 11.25 -5.25 4.73
C CYS A 81 11.63 -4.78 6.14
N LYS A 82 11.68 -3.47 6.34
CA LYS A 82 11.71 -2.84 7.66
C LYS A 82 10.36 -3.08 8.34
N SER A 83 10.39 -3.44 9.61
CA SER A 83 9.20 -3.40 10.45
C SER A 83 8.79 -1.95 10.69
N CYS A 84 7.50 -1.66 10.63
CA CYS A 84 6.95 -0.35 10.91
C CYS A 84 5.62 -0.49 11.66
N GLU A 85 5.24 0.55 12.37
CA GLU A 85 3.90 0.70 12.94
C GLU A 85 3.00 1.28 11.86
N ILE A 86 2.06 0.48 11.34
CA ILE A 86 1.15 0.91 10.27
C ILE A 86 0.20 1.99 10.80
N VAL A 87 0.14 3.12 10.10
CA VAL A 87 -0.96 4.08 10.27
C VAL A 87 -2.23 3.37 9.80
N PRO A 88 -3.32 3.29 10.58
CA PRO A 88 -4.47 2.44 10.28
C PRO A 88 -5.36 3.04 9.17
N LEU A 89 -4.74 3.41 8.05
CA LEU A 89 -5.35 4.08 6.91
C LEU A 89 -4.88 3.43 5.62
N GLU A 90 -5.84 3.25 4.73
CA GLU A 90 -5.62 2.99 3.32
C GLU A 90 -5.67 4.33 2.58
N ILE A 91 -4.55 4.72 1.97
CA ILE A 91 -4.45 5.98 1.24
C ILE A 91 -4.63 5.70 -0.25
N ILE A 92 -5.72 6.20 -0.82
CA ILE A 92 -6.09 5.96 -2.21
C ILE A 92 -5.82 7.23 -3.00
N VAL A 93 -5.05 7.14 -4.08
CA VAL A 93 -4.85 8.24 -5.02
C VAL A 93 -5.56 7.93 -6.33
N ARG A 94 -6.41 8.85 -6.79
CA ARG A 94 -7.22 8.70 -8.00
C ARG A 94 -6.83 9.73 -9.04
N ASN A 95 -6.50 9.27 -10.25
CA ASN A 95 -6.30 10.12 -11.43
C ASN A 95 -7.52 10.11 -12.37
N TYR A 96 -8.29 9.03 -12.34
CA TYR A 96 -9.52 8.85 -13.10
C TYR A 96 -10.64 8.40 -12.15
N ALA A 97 -11.88 8.65 -12.54
CA ALA A 97 -13.03 8.12 -11.83
C ALA A 97 -13.22 6.63 -12.11
N ALA A 98 -13.29 5.84 -11.04
CA ALA A 98 -13.59 4.41 -11.10
C ALA A 98 -14.16 3.93 -9.75
N GLY A 99 -14.73 2.72 -9.75
CA GLY A 99 -15.01 1.95 -8.55
C GLY A 99 -15.87 2.69 -7.52
N THR A 100 -15.42 2.74 -6.27
CA THR A 100 -16.20 3.29 -5.16
C THR A 100 -16.48 4.78 -5.32
N MET A 101 -15.58 5.57 -5.90
CA MET A 101 -15.81 7.00 -6.14
C MET A 101 -16.86 7.23 -7.23
N SER A 102 -16.78 6.52 -8.36
CA SER A 102 -17.77 6.60 -9.42
C SER A 102 -19.17 6.24 -8.92
N LYS A 103 -19.30 5.14 -8.17
CA LYS A 103 -20.56 4.73 -7.56
C LYS A 103 -21.10 5.75 -6.55
N ARG A 104 -20.22 6.32 -5.71
CA ARG A 104 -20.61 7.26 -4.64
C ARG A 104 -21.02 8.63 -5.17
N LEU A 105 -20.37 9.12 -6.23
CA LEU A 105 -20.56 10.47 -6.77
C LEU A 105 -21.38 10.53 -8.06
N GLY A 106 -21.71 9.38 -8.67
CA GLY A 106 -22.44 9.33 -9.93
C GLY A 106 -21.62 9.84 -11.13
N ILE A 107 -20.30 9.65 -11.08
CA ILE A 107 -19.38 10.04 -12.16
C ILE A 107 -19.05 8.80 -13.00
N ASP A 108 -19.15 8.93 -14.32
CA ASP A 108 -18.87 7.82 -15.24
C ASP A 108 -17.42 7.29 -15.08
N GLU A 109 -17.27 5.97 -15.08
CA GLU A 109 -15.96 5.33 -15.00
C GLU A 109 -15.09 5.70 -16.22
N GLY A 110 -13.80 5.93 -15.98
CA GLY A 110 -12.85 6.39 -16.99
C GLY A 110 -12.81 7.91 -17.18
N THR A 111 -13.66 8.68 -16.48
CA THR A 111 -13.59 10.15 -16.49
C THR A 111 -12.25 10.62 -15.92
N GLN A 112 -11.49 11.41 -16.68
CA GLN A 112 -10.23 11.98 -16.20
C GLN A 112 -10.52 13.10 -15.17
N LEU A 113 -9.85 13.04 -14.03
CA LEU A 113 -9.96 14.08 -13.01
C LEU A 113 -9.07 15.28 -13.36
N PRO A 114 -9.49 16.51 -13.04
CA PRO A 114 -8.71 17.72 -13.32
C PRO A 114 -7.41 17.80 -12.50
N ARG A 115 -7.37 17.09 -11.36
CA ARG A 115 -6.18 16.87 -10.53
C ARG A 115 -6.31 15.53 -9.79
N PRO A 116 -5.20 14.90 -9.37
CA PRO A 116 -5.29 13.72 -8.51
C PRO A 116 -6.02 14.03 -7.21
N ILE A 117 -6.88 13.10 -6.77
CA ILE A 117 -7.60 13.18 -5.49
C ILE A 117 -7.04 12.13 -4.56
N VAL A 118 -6.75 12.52 -3.31
CA VAL A 118 -6.33 11.60 -2.24
C VAL A 118 -7.50 11.38 -1.30
N GLU A 119 -7.81 10.11 -1.05
CA GLU A 119 -8.87 9.65 -0.15
C GLU A 119 -8.28 8.75 0.94
N TYR A 120 -8.91 8.74 2.10
CA TYR A 120 -8.48 7.93 3.24
C TYR A 120 -9.61 6.96 3.63
N CYS A 121 -9.31 5.68 3.68
CA CYS A 121 -10.20 4.68 4.27
C CYS A 121 -9.61 4.17 5.58
N TYR A 122 -10.43 4.02 6.62
CA TYR A 122 -9.98 3.42 7.88
C TYR A 122 -9.75 1.93 7.67
N LYS A 123 -8.54 1.44 7.95
CA LYS A 123 -8.16 0.05 7.68
C LYS A 123 -8.77 -0.88 8.73
N ASP A 124 -9.94 -1.41 8.44
CA ASP A 124 -10.67 -2.35 9.29
C ASP A 124 -11.59 -3.22 8.43
N ASP A 125 -11.12 -4.44 8.14
CA ASP A 125 -11.82 -5.43 7.35
C ASP A 125 -13.23 -5.73 7.90
N SER A 126 -13.45 -5.60 9.22
CA SER A 126 -14.76 -5.87 9.84
C SER A 126 -15.79 -4.78 9.57
N LEU A 127 -15.33 -3.56 9.29
CA LEU A 127 -16.15 -2.41 8.93
C LEU A 127 -16.23 -2.20 7.41
N GLY A 128 -15.46 -2.98 6.64
CA GLY A 128 -15.39 -2.88 5.18
C GLY A 128 -14.65 -1.63 4.72
N ASP A 129 -13.62 -1.22 5.46
CA ASP A 129 -12.70 -0.12 5.13
C ASP A 129 -13.41 1.22 4.79
N PRO A 130 -14.16 1.81 5.74
CA PRO A 130 -14.99 2.96 5.46
C PRO A 130 -14.15 4.21 5.11
N LEU A 131 -14.66 5.02 4.17
CA LEU A 131 -14.09 6.34 3.87
C LEU A 131 -14.16 7.24 5.12
N VAL A 132 -13.05 7.86 5.48
CA VAL A 132 -12.93 8.79 6.60
C VAL A 132 -12.39 10.15 6.15
N SER A 133 -12.67 11.18 6.95
CA SER A 133 -12.14 12.53 6.74
C SER A 133 -10.89 12.75 7.58
N GLU A 134 -10.14 13.80 7.27
CA GLU A 134 -9.00 14.25 8.08
C GLU A 134 -9.42 14.57 9.52
N GLU A 135 -10.65 15.08 9.72
CA GLU A 135 -11.22 15.32 11.04
C GLU A 135 -11.38 14.03 11.86
N HIS A 136 -11.83 12.92 11.24
CA HIS A 136 -11.87 11.63 11.92
C HIS A 136 -10.46 11.19 12.33
N ILE A 137 -9.49 11.32 11.41
CA ILE A 137 -8.11 10.90 11.63
C ILE A 137 -7.48 11.67 12.80
N ALA A 138 -7.66 12.99 12.83
CA ALA A 138 -7.15 13.85 13.89
C ALA A 138 -7.87 13.60 15.22
N ALA A 139 -9.21 13.51 15.21
CA ALA A 139 -10.00 13.32 16.43
C ALA A 139 -9.72 11.99 17.13
N PHE A 140 -9.43 10.92 16.37
CA PHE A 140 -9.10 9.60 16.91
C PHE A 140 -7.60 9.39 17.14
N GLY A 141 -6.77 10.38 16.80
CA GLY A 141 -5.32 10.31 17.02
C GLY A 141 -4.61 9.26 16.16
N TRP A 142 -5.17 8.89 15.01
CA TRP A 142 -4.54 7.91 14.11
C TRP A 142 -3.32 8.50 13.40
N ALA A 143 -3.34 9.80 13.13
CA ALA A 143 -2.21 10.57 12.60
C ALA A 143 -2.30 12.03 13.05
N SER A 144 -1.14 12.66 13.26
CA SER A 144 -1.08 14.09 13.56
C SER A 144 -1.33 14.94 12.31
N GLN A 145 -1.60 16.25 12.47
CA GLN A 145 -1.71 17.16 11.32
C GLN A 145 -0.44 17.14 10.45
N GLN A 146 0.74 17.08 11.09
CA GLN A 146 2.02 16.97 10.37
C GLN A 146 2.14 15.65 9.62
N ASP A 147 1.75 14.54 10.26
CA ASP A 147 1.73 13.23 9.59
C ASP A 147 0.84 13.28 8.34
N MET A 148 -0.31 13.95 8.40
CA MET A 148 -1.24 14.05 7.28
C MET A 148 -0.67 14.83 6.09
N GLU A 149 0.03 15.94 6.35
CA GLU A 149 0.73 16.69 5.31
C GLU A 149 1.84 15.85 4.65
N ASP A 150 2.60 15.10 5.46
CA ASP A 150 3.66 14.22 4.98
C ASP A 150 3.10 13.02 4.20
N ILE A 151 2.00 12.42 4.65
CA ILE A 151 1.28 11.33 3.96
C ILE A 151 0.77 11.83 2.60
N LEU A 152 0.14 13.00 2.55
CA LEU A 152 -0.36 13.58 1.30
C LEU A 152 0.80 13.82 0.31
N SER A 153 1.90 14.40 0.79
CA SER A 153 3.11 14.63 -0.01
C SER A 153 3.72 13.32 -0.52
N LEU A 154 3.83 12.29 0.33
CA LEU A 154 4.29 10.96 -0.05
C LEU A 154 3.39 10.34 -1.12
N ALA A 155 2.07 10.35 -0.92
CA ALA A 155 1.10 9.77 -1.83
C ALA A 155 1.15 10.41 -3.23
N LEU A 156 1.26 11.74 -3.30
CA LEU A 156 1.39 12.45 -4.58
C LEU A 156 2.73 12.17 -5.27
N ARG A 157 3.84 12.07 -4.53
CA ARG A 157 5.15 11.67 -5.10
C ARG A 157 5.13 10.24 -5.63
N VAL A 158 4.46 9.32 -4.94
CA VAL A 158 4.23 7.95 -5.43
C VAL A 158 3.39 8.00 -6.71
N ASN A 159 2.33 8.82 -6.75
CA ASN A 159 1.49 8.97 -7.93
C ASN A 159 2.26 9.46 -9.15
N ASP A 160 3.11 10.48 -8.99
CA ASP A 160 3.90 11.01 -10.10
C ASP A 160 4.85 9.95 -10.67
N PHE A 161 5.54 9.21 -9.79
CA PHE A 161 6.40 8.10 -10.18
C PHE A 161 5.63 7.00 -10.92
N MET A 162 4.56 6.50 -10.30
CA MET A 162 3.75 5.42 -10.85
C MET A 162 3.09 5.81 -12.16
N SER A 163 2.57 7.03 -12.27
CA SER A 163 1.96 7.55 -13.49
C SER A 163 2.98 7.58 -14.64
N GLY A 164 4.20 8.04 -14.38
CA GLY A 164 5.27 8.04 -15.38
C GLY A 164 5.67 6.64 -15.83
N VAL A 165 5.85 5.71 -14.88
CA VAL A 165 6.21 4.31 -15.16
C VAL A 165 5.12 3.61 -15.98
N MET A 166 3.85 3.73 -15.58
CA MET A 166 2.73 3.10 -16.28
C MET A 166 2.54 3.70 -17.67
N PHE A 167 2.64 5.02 -17.79
CA PHE A 167 2.52 5.69 -19.09
C PHE A 167 3.62 5.26 -20.07
N ALA A 168 4.85 5.04 -19.59
CA ALA A 168 5.97 4.58 -20.41
C ALA A 168 5.71 3.21 -21.08
N VAL A 169 4.80 2.40 -20.53
CA VAL A 169 4.38 1.11 -21.08
C VAL A 169 2.97 1.14 -21.68
N GLY A 170 2.39 2.33 -21.86
CA GLY A 170 1.07 2.51 -22.48
C GLY A 170 -0.12 2.20 -21.57
N ILE A 171 0.09 2.14 -20.24
CA ILE A 171 -0.95 1.89 -19.25
C ILE A 171 -1.36 3.20 -18.59
N LYS A 172 -2.68 3.42 -18.44
CA LYS A 172 -3.22 4.52 -17.64
C LYS A 172 -3.32 4.07 -16.19
N LEU A 173 -2.67 4.80 -15.28
CA LEU A 173 -2.84 4.61 -13.85
C LEU A 173 -4.17 5.26 -13.42
N VAL A 174 -5.23 4.45 -13.28
CA VAL A 174 -6.59 4.89 -12.92
C VAL A 174 -6.61 5.43 -11.50
N ASP A 175 -6.31 4.54 -10.55
CA ASP A 175 -6.08 4.81 -9.14
C ASP A 175 -5.13 3.73 -8.59
N PHE A 176 -4.67 3.93 -7.35
CA PHE A 176 -3.94 2.93 -6.58
C PHE A 176 -4.09 3.24 -5.09
N LYS A 177 -3.84 2.23 -4.26
CA LYS A 177 -3.77 2.35 -2.81
C LYS A 177 -2.36 2.11 -2.30
N ILE A 178 -1.97 2.87 -1.27
CA ILE A 178 -0.79 2.58 -0.45
C ILE A 178 -1.14 2.59 1.04
N GLU A 179 -0.27 1.98 1.83
CA GLU A 179 -0.24 2.11 3.28
C GLU A 179 1.06 2.81 3.70
N VAL A 180 0.98 3.57 4.78
CA VAL A 180 2.14 4.28 5.36
C VAL A 180 2.40 3.74 6.75
N GLY A 181 3.67 3.52 7.07
CA GLY A 181 4.12 3.11 8.39
C GLY A 181 5.04 4.14 9.04
N ARG A 182 4.99 4.19 10.36
CA ARG A 182 5.94 4.90 11.21
C ARG A 182 7.11 3.99 11.54
N VAL A 183 8.32 4.53 11.43
CA VAL A 183 9.51 3.91 12.01
C VAL A 183 10.22 4.93 12.88
N TYR A 184 10.79 4.43 13.97
CA TYR A 184 11.43 5.24 15.00
C TYR A 184 12.94 5.01 14.97
N ASP A 185 13.70 6.10 14.99
CA ASP A 185 15.15 6.11 15.22
C ASP A 185 15.42 6.92 16.49
N GLY A 186 15.47 6.24 17.63
CA GLY A 186 15.34 6.89 18.93
C GLY A 186 14.00 7.60 19.06
N ASP A 187 14.02 8.89 19.42
CA ASP A 187 12.82 9.73 19.54
C ASP A 187 12.35 10.31 18.19
N PHE A 188 13.08 10.06 17.10
CA PHE A 188 12.74 10.59 15.78
C PHE A 188 11.83 9.64 15.02
N GLN A 189 10.59 10.08 14.79
CA GLN A 189 9.65 9.41 13.90
C GLN A 189 9.92 9.80 12.44
N ARG A 190 9.86 8.82 11.54
CA ARG A 190 9.73 9.06 10.10
C ARG A 190 8.62 8.20 9.50
N LEU A 191 7.93 8.76 8.50
CA LEU A 191 6.94 8.05 7.70
C LEU A 191 7.58 7.43 6.47
N ILE A 192 7.20 6.19 6.18
CA ILE A 192 7.68 5.44 5.03
C ILE A 192 6.49 4.74 4.35
N VAL A 193 6.55 4.59 3.03
CA VAL A 193 5.59 3.73 2.30
C VAL A 193 5.82 2.27 2.72
N ALA A 194 4.75 1.56 3.03
CA ALA A 194 4.76 0.19 3.50
C ALA A 194 3.86 -0.72 2.65
N ASP A 195 3.56 -1.91 3.16
CA ASP A 195 2.76 -2.95 2.51
C ASP A 195 3.31 -3.45 1.15
N GLU A 196 2.59 -3.21 0.05
CA GLU A 196 3.01 -3.55 -1.30
C GLU A 196 2.51 -2.49 -2.30
N ILE A 197 3.10 -2.48 -3.49
CA ILE A 197 2.48 -1.85 -4.67
C ILE A 197 2.45 -2.94 -5.74
N SER A 198 1.26 -3.34 -6.16
CA SER A 198 1.04 -4.40 -7.15
C SER A 198 -0.27 -4.15 -7.91
N PRO A 199 -0.62 -4.98 -8.90
CA PRO A 199 -1.94 -4.88 -9.55
C PRO A 199 -3.13 -5.17 -8.62
N ASP A 200 -2.90 -5.67 -7.39
CA ASP A 200 -3.95 -5.86 -6.37
C ASP A 200 -4.28 -4.55 -5.62
N SER A 201 -3.38 -3.56 -5.63
CA SER A 201 -3.42 -2.37 -4.76
C SER A 201 -3.78 -1.09 -5.51
#